data_AF-A0A926DR43-F1
#
_entry.id   AF-A0A926DR43-F1
#
_cell.length_a   1.000
_cell.length_b   1.000
_cell.length_c   1.000
_cell.angle_alpha   90.00
_cell.angle_beta   90.00
_cell.angle_gamma   90.00
#
_symmetry.space_group_name_H-M   'P 1'
#
loop_
_entity.id
_entity.type
_entity.pdbx_description
1 polymer ?
#
loop_
_entity_poly.entity_id
_entity_poly.type
_entity_poly.pdbx_seq_one_letter_code
_entity_poly.pdbx_strand_id
1 'polypeptide(L)'
;MKILLKKPANCQVVSQTTEAQQTFMETAGKRDAGQNLKIDWLNLVKQGDDNTNPAPVSFCWSADFDEDNDFETWLELSADQNFQTKKTFRGCSGTVKVYNLLLGQTYYWRVCALKNGETVCASDTYCFTTALTPPRWIGVGGLSNVRDIGGWPLPGGKRIRQGLVFRGCEMEFHHIITASGKNTLLHDLNMKTDLDLRGEAVGKVTCSALGPDIHFCLIPVKAYDEFMSDSEKDVCRKVFQLFTDKKNYPFYIHCWGGADRTGTLIFLLCAILGMAENDLYLDYELTSLSIWGERSRNSELFQAFLKALDAYPGDTVNQKSENFLRSAGIMEQELKTIRSILTED
;
A
#
# COMPACT_ATOMS: atom_id res chain seq x y z
N MET A 1 36.34 1.84 21.56
CA MET A 1 35.13 1.27 20.91
C MET A 1 33.99 2.28 20.92
N LYS A 2 33.82 3.03 19.82
CA LYS A 2 32.76 4.05 19.68
C LYS A 2 31.97 3.82 18.41
N ILE A 3 30.64 3.78 18.51
CA ILE A 3 29.75 3.73 17.36
C ILE A 3 29.08 5.10 17.20
N LEU A 4 29.21 5.70 16.02
CA LEU A 4 28.69 7.02 15.68
C LEU A 4 27.55 6.89 14.67
N LEU A 5 26.34 7.27 15.08
CA LEU A 5 25.16 7.29 14.22
C LEU A 5 25.17 8.53 13.33
N LYS A 6 24.89 8.36 12.03
CA LYS A 6 24.95 9.43 11.02
C LYS A 6 23.59 9.76 10.41
N LYS A 7 22.86 8.74 9.95
CA LYS A 7 21.55 8.90 9.29
C LYS A 7 20.62 7.76 9.71
N PRO A 8 19.31 8.01 9.93
CA PRO A 8 18.68 9.32 10.11
C PRO A 8 19.27 10.09 11.29
N ALA A 9 19.31 11.43 11.21
CA ALA A 9 19.72 12.24 12.36
C ALA A 9 18.68 12.14 13.49
N ASN A 10 19.09 12.40 14.74
CA ASN A 10 18.18 12.35 15.87
C ASN A 10 17.04 13.38 15.69
N CYS A 11 15.81 12.95 15.95
CA CYS A 11 14.56 13.69 15.75
C CYS A 11 14.28 14.12 14.29
N GLN A 12 14.95 13.54 13.29
CA GLN A 12 14.71 13.87 11.88
C GLN A 12 13.33 13.41 11.40
N VAL A 13 12.68 14.18 10.53
CA VAL A 13 11.55 13.70 9.72
C VAL A 13 12.07 13.16 8.38
N VAL A 14 11.68 11.93 8.01
CA VAL A 14 12.20 11.22 6.82
C VAL A 14 11.05 10.87 5.87
N SER A 15 11.12 11.37 4.63
CA SER A 15 10.19 10.94 3.58
C SER A 15 10.54 9.54 3.06
N GLN A 16 9.51 8.78 2.69
CA GLN A 16 9.61 7.47 2.04
C GLN A 16 9.19 7.52 0.56
N THR A 17 8.98 8.71 0.01
CA THR A 17 8.63 8.92 -1.40
C THR A 17 9.86 9.27 -2.23
N THR A 18 9.90 8.82 -3.48
CA THR A 18 10.91 9.25 -4.47
C THR A 18 10.61 10.63 -5.04
N GLU A 19 11.57 11.24 -5.72
CA GLU A 19 11.38 12.53 -6.41
C GLU A 19 10.32 12.43 -7.52
N ALA A 20 10.28 11.31 -8.26
CA ALA A 20 9.26 11.05 -9.27
C ALA A 20 7.85 11.00 -8.65
N GLN A 21 7.70 10.35 -7.49
CA GLN A 21 6.43 10.29 -6.76
C GLN A 21 6.01 11.68 -6.24
N GLN A 22 6.95 12.46 -5.70
CA GLN A 22 6.69 13.81 -5.21
C GLN A 22 6.23 14.73 -6.35
N THR A 23 6.98 14.76 -7.44
CA THR A 23 6.67 15.55 -8.65
C THR A 23 5.29 15.20 -9.20
N PHE A 24 4.94 13.92 -9.21
CA PHE A 24 3.62 13.47 -9.65
C PHE A 24 2.50 14.01 -8.77
N MET A 25 2.66 13.94 -7.45
CA MET A 25 1.65 14.43 -6.51
C MET A 25 1.51 15.96 -6.51
N GLU A 26 2.60 16.71 -6.72
CA GLU A 26 2.59 18.18 -6.81
C GLU A 26 1.81 18.71 -8.03
N THR A 27 1.73 17.88 -9.08
CA THR A 27 1.02 18.20 -10.33
C THR A 27 -0.38 17.56 -10.41
N ALA A 28 -0.83 16.89 -9.34
CA ALA A 28 -2.16 16.29 -9.25
C ALA A 28 -3.28 17.28 -9.60
N GLY A 29 -4.24 16.85 -10.42
CA GLY A 29 -5.38 17.68 -10.85
C GLY A 29 -5.07 18.85 -11.79
N LYS A 30 -3.78 19.13 -12.10
CA LYS A 30 -3.36 20.19 -13.02
C LYS A 30 -2.91 19.67 -14.39
N ARG A 31 -3.02 18.37 -14.61
CA ARG A 31 -2.58 17.72 -15.83
C ARG A 31 -3.73 17.75 -16.83
N ASP A 32 -3.52 18.41 -17.97
CA ASP A 32 -4.38 18.31 -19.17
C ASP A 32 -4.30 16.93 -19.85
N ALA A 33 -3.65 15.98 -19.19
CA ALA A 33 -3.39 14.67 -19.74
C ALA A 33 -4.67 13.83 -19.80
N GLY A 34 -4.77 13.02 -20.85
CA GLY A 34 -5.59 11.83 -20.83
C GLY A 34 -6.94 11.85 -21.54
N GLN A 35 -7.36 12.97 -22.16
CA GLN A 35 -8.65 13.02 -22.88
C GLN A 35 -8.73 12.01 -24.04
N ASN A 36 -7.60 11.59 -24.62
CA ASN A 36 -7.52 10.62 -25.73
C ASN A 36 -6.87 9.28 -25.33
N LEU A 37 -6.75 8.97 -24.03
CA LEU A 37 -6.16 7.70 -23.60
C LEU A 37 -7.10 6.53 -23.94
N LYS A 38 -6.66 5.66 -24.84
CA LYS A 38 -7.32 4.38 -25.10
C LYS A 38 -6.70 3.30 -24.21
N ILE A 39 -7.39 2.97 -23.12
CA ILE A 39 -6.97 1.93 -22.18
C ILE A 39 -7.79 0.67 -22.45
N ASP A 40 -7.13 -0.39 -22.90
CA ASP A 40 -7.69 -1.75 -22.85
C ASP A 40 -7.28 -2.39 -21.53
N TRP A 41 -8.15 -2.27 -20.52
CA TRP A 41 -7.88 -2.79 -19.17
C TRP A 41 -7.97 -4.34 -19.09
N LEU A 42 -8.41 -5.00 -20.16
CA LEU A 42 -8.38 -6.46 -20.30
C LEU A 42 -7.06 -6.94 -20.91
N ASN A 43 -6.38 -6.12 -21.72
CA ASN A 43 -5.12 -6.43 -22.40
C ASN A 43 -4.06 -5.36 -22.15
N LEU A 44 -3.55 -5.30 -20.91
CA LEU A 44 -2.55 -4.31 -20.53
C LEU A 44 -1.20 -4.55 -21.23
N VAL A 45 -0.62 -3.47 -21.73
CA VAL A 45 0.73 -3.46 -22.30
C VAL A 45 1.66 -2.69 -21.38
N LYS A 46 2.86 -3.23 -21.13
CA LYS A 46 3.87 -2.54 -20.31
C LYS A 46 4.34 -1.26 -21.02
N GLN A 47 4.36 -0.17 -20.29
CA GLN A 47 4.73 1.17 -20.73
C GLN A 47 5.68 1.79 -19.71
N GLY A 48 6.86 2.21 -20.17
CA GLY A 48 7.82 2.96 -19.36
C GLY A 48 8.43 2.19 -18.18
N ASP A 49 9.03 2.95 -17.28
CA ASP A 49 9.70 2.46 -16.08
C ASP A 49 8.75 2.38 -14.88
N ASP A 50 9.05 1.47 -13.95
CA ASP A 50 8.33 1.37 -12.69
C ASP A 50 8.84 2.38 -11.65
N ASN A 51 8.02 3.38 -11.34
CA ASN A 51 8.29 4.41 -10.34
C ASN A 51 7.47 4.22 -9.06
N THR A 52 6.93 3.03 -8.82
CA THR A 52 6.06 2.73 -7.65
C THR A 52 6.81 2.22 -6.42
N ASN A 53 8.10 1.87 -6.56
CA ASN A 53 8.91 1.46 -5.41
C ASN A 53 9.18 2.65 -4.46
N PRO A 54 9.03 2.47 -3.12
CA PRO A 54 9.29 3.53 -2.15
C PRO A 54 10.78 3.87 -2.04
N ALA A 55 11.06 5.10 -1.61
CA ALA A 55 12.40 5.46 -1.13
C ALA A 55 12.65 4.81 0.25
N PRO A 56 13.79 4.15 0.48
CA PRO A 56 14.10 3.56 1.77
C PRO A 56 14.48 4.61 2.81
N VAL A 57 14.23 4.30 4.09
CA VAL A 57 14.96 4.93 5.18
C VAL A 57 16.35 4.30 5.24
N SER A 58 17.37 5.11 4.93
CA SER A 58 18.77 4.68 4.95
C SER A 58 19.39 4.97 6.32
N PHE A 59 19.84 3.91 6.98
CA PHE A 59 20.56 3.94 8.25
C PHE A 59 22.04 3.87 7.98
N CYS A 60 22.81 4.79 8.56
CA CYS A 60 24.26 4.87 8.37
C CYS A 60 24.97 5.15 9.69
N TRP A 61 26.08 4.46 9.94
CA TRP A 61 26.94 4.64 11.10
C TRP A 61 28.40 4.43 10.72
N SER A 62 29.30 4.85 11.61
CA SER A 62 30.70 4.40 11.60
C SER A 62 31.02 3.81 12.96
N ALA A 63 31.87 2.81 12.97
CA ALA A 63 32.35 2.20 14.19
C ALA A 63 33.87 2.27 14.23
N ASP A 64 34.41 2.70 15.36
CA ASP A 64 35.83 2.82 15.62
C ASP A 64 36.20 1.83 16.74
N PHE A 65 36.94 0.79 16.36
CA PHE A 65 37.36 -0.32 17.20
C PHE A 65 38.88 -0.38 17.14
N ASP A 66 39.56 -0.32 18.30
CA ASP A 66 41.02 -0.44 18.37
C ASP A 66 41.46 -1.79 17.79
N GLU A 67 42.57 -1.77 17.05
CA GLU A 67 43.08 -2.83 16.16
C GLU A 67 43.09 -4.23 16.81
N ASP A 68 42.03 -5.00 16.57
CA ASP A 68 42.02 -6.48 16.54
C ASP A 68 40.67 -6.94 15.96
N ASN A 69 40.72 -7.40 14.71
CA ASN A 69 39.62 -7.45 13.73
C ASN A 69 38.69 -8.66 13.86
N ASP A 70 37.72 -8.63 14.78
CA ASP A 70 36.51 -9.47 14.67
C ASP A 70 35.31 -8.80 15.38
N PHE A 71 34.84 -7.70 14.79
CA PHE A 71 33.61 -7.04 15.24
C PHE A 71 32.57 -7.00 14.12
N GLU A 72 31.34 -7.42 14.45
CA GLU A 72 30.18 -7.27 13.59
C GLU A 72 29.22 -6.25 14.22
N THR A 73 28.67 -5.34 13.42
CA THR A 73 27.62 -4.42 13.84
C THR A 73 26.27 -4.80 13.25
N TRP A 74 25.18 -4.56 13.99
CA TRP A 74 23.82 -4.70 13.48
C TRP A 74 22.92 -3.56 13.95
N LEU A 75 21.90 -3.28 13.15
CA LEU A 75 20.87 -2.28 13.46
C LEU A 75 19.76 -2.93 14.28
N GLU A 76 19.35 -2.27 15.36
CA GLU A 76 18.06 -2.50 16.01
C GLU A 76 17.13 -1.33 15.71
N LEU A 77 15.89 -1.63 15.28
CA LEU A 77 14.85 -0.65 14.98
C LEU A 77 13.57 -1.02 15.72
N SER A 78 12.96 -0.06 16.39
CA SER A 78 11.71 -0.25 17.14
C SER A 78 10.78 0.95 17.00
N ALA A 79 9.46 0.71 17.10
CA ALA A 79 8.49 1.79 17.29
C ALA A 79 8.32 2.16 18.78
N ASP A 80 8.91 1.37 19.68
CA ASP A 80 8.93 1.56 21.14
C ASP A 80 10.33 1.96 21.59
N GLN A 81 10.42 3.05 22.35
CA GLN A 81 11.69 3.57 22.87
C GLN A 81 12.43 2.57 23.77
N ASN A 82 11.72 1.60 24.36
CA ASN A 82 12.29 0.58 25.23
C ASN A 82 12.72 -0.67 24.46
N PHE A 83 12.50 -0.74 23.14
CA PHE A 83 12.84 -1.88 22.29
C PHE A 83 12.24 -3.21 22.78
N GLN A 84 11.04 -3.19 23.38
CA GLN A 84 10.32 -4.41 23.77
C GLN A 84 10.03 -5.30 22.56
N THR A 85 9.57 -4.67 21.47
CA THR A 85 9.48 -5.28 20.14
C THR A 85 10.46 -4.57 19.22
N LYS A 86 11.33 -5.30 18.53
CA LYS A 86 12.33 -4.72 17.63
C LYS A 86 12.59 -5.59 16.42
N LYS A 87 12.94 -4.96 15.30
CA LYS A 87 13.54 -5.62 14.14
C LYS A 87 15.05 -5.49 14.23
N THR A 88 15.77 -6.56 13.89
CA THR A 88 17.23 -6.59 13.88
C THR A 88 17.75 -6.86 12.48
N PHE A 89 18.72 -6.08 12.01
CA PHE A 89 19.32 -6.23 10.69
C PHE A 89 20.81 -6.52 10.84
N ARG A 90 21.20 -7.79 10.66
CA ARG A 90 22.58 -8.31 10.80
C ARG A 90 23.30 -8.40 9.45
N GLY A 91 24.60 -8.70 9.46
CA GLY A 91 25.39 -8.85 8.23
C GLY A 91 25.57 -7.55 7.44
N CYS A 92 25.51 -6.41 8.12
CA CYS A 92 25.61 -5.09 7.50
C CYS A 92 26.84 -4.32 8.01
N SER A 93 27.58 -3.73 7.07
CA SER A 93 28.76 -2.92 7.38
C SER A 93 28.44 -1.44 7.18
N GLY A 94 28.10 -0.76 8.27
CA GLY A 94 27.94 0.70 8.32
C GLY A 94 26.71 1.28 7.62
N THR A 95 25.94 0.50 6.85
CA THR A 95 24.71 0.98 6.19
C THR A 95 23.63 -0.10 6.02
N VAL A 96 22.37 0.28 6.24
CA VAL A 96 21.16 -0.55 6.01
C VAL A 96 20.07 0.29 5.36
N LYS A 97 19.32 -0.28 4.42
CA LYS A 97 18.10 0.33 3.86
C LYS A 97 16.89 -0.42 4.38
N VAL A 98 15.97 0.28 5.03
CA VAL A 98 14.70 -0.28 5.51
C VAL A 98 13.56 0.34 4.71
N TYR A 99 12.63 -0.50 4.27
CA TYR A 99 11.48 -0.12 3.47
C TYR A 99 10.18 -0.33 4.28
N ASN A 100 9.08 0.18 3.74
CA ASN A 100 7.71 -0.13 4.17
C ASN A 100 7.44 0.25 5.63
N LEU A 101 8.01 1.33 6.16
CA LEU A 101 7.67 1.83 7.49
C LEU A 101 6.31 2.55 7.46
N LEU A 102 5.60 2.57 8.58
CA LEU A 102 4.33 3.29 8.72
C LEU A 102 4.57 4.79 8.54
N LEU A 103 3.61 5.52 7.98
CA LEU A 103 3.61 6.98 7.86
C LEU A 103 3.34 7.63 9.22
N GLY A 104 4.01 8.76 9.49
CA GLY A 104 3.84 9.52 10.73
C GLY A 104 4.30 8.81 12.01
N GLN A 105 4.98 7.66 11.89
CA GLN A 105 5.41 6.87 13.04
C GLN A 105 6.81 7.29 13.45
N THR A 106 6.99 7.57 14.75
CA THR A 106 8.31 7.73 15.36
C THR A 106 8.91 6.35 15.60
N TYR A 107 10.15 6.17 15.14
CA TYR A 107 10.95 4.99 15.38
C TYR A 107 12.22 5.35 16.14
N TYR A 108 12.68 4.40 16.95
CA TYR A 108 13.90 4.45 17.74
C TYR A 108 14.87 3.43 17.15
N TRP A 109 16.13 3.83 17.03
CA TRP A 109 17.14 2.97 16.46
C TRP A 109 18.49 3.15 17.16
N ARG A 110 19.22 2.06 17.20
CA ARG A 110 20.60 2.00 17.73
C ARG A 110 21.37 0.94 16.98
N VAL A 111 22.68 1.02 17.07
CA VAL A 111 23.59 0.03 16.49
C VAL A 111 24.30 -0.67 17.62
N CYS A 112 24.28 -2.00 17.57
CA CYS A 112 24.96 -2.85 18.53
C CYS A 112 26.19 -3.48 17.85
N ALA A 113 27.18 -3.86 18.66
CA ALA A 113 28.37 -4.57 18.20
C ALA A 113 28.59 -5.88 18.96
N LEU A 114 29.06 -6.89 18.24
CA LEU A 114 29.40 -8.21 18.72
C LEU A 114 30.91 -8.38 18.63
N LYS A 115 31.48 -9.01 19.64
CA LYS A 115 32.83 -9.59 19.58
C LYS A 115 32.71 -11.05 19.98
N ASN A 116 33.23 -11.97 19.16
CA ASN A 116 33.19 -13.41 19.45
C ASN A 116 31.78 -13.95 19.80
N GLY A 117 30.74 -13.42 19.16
CA GLY A 117 29.34 -13.83 19.42
C GLY A 117 28.68 -13.21 20.65
N GLU A 118 29.37 -12.37 21.42
CA GLU A 118 28.82 -11.66 22.58
C GLU A 118 28.64 -10.16 22.32
N THR A 119 27.51 -9.59 22.74
CA THR A 119 27.25 -8.16 22.58
C THR A 119 28.18 -7.38 23.48
N VAL A 120 29.04 -6.56 22.89
CA VAL A 120 30.09 -5.82 23.62
C VAL A 120 29.76 -4.34 23.81
N CYS A 121 28.99 -3.73 22.92
CA CYS A 121 28.47 -2.38 23.13
C CYS A 121 27.23 -2.08 22.27
N ALA A 122 26.53 -1.00 22.64
CA ALA A 122 25.51 -0.36 21.83
C ALA A 122 25.83 1.14 21.71
N SER A 123 25.43 1.75 20.61
CA SER A 123 25.44 3.20 20.45
C SER A 123 24.41 3.87 21.36
N ASP A 124 24.45 5.20 21.41
CA ASP A 124 23.29 5.98 21.82
C ASP A 124 22.06 5.61 20.97
N THR A 125 20.87 5.85 21.50
CA THR A 125 19.61 5.65 20.77
C THR A 125 19.21 6.96 20.11
N TYR A 126 19.04 6.93 18.78
CA TYR A 126 18.43 8.03 18.03
C TYR A 126 16.97 7.70 17.74
N CYS A 127 16.15 8.73 17.57
CA CYS A 127 14.81 8.58 17.02
C CYS A 127 14.66 9.37 15.71
N PHE A 128 13.69 8.98 14.89
CA PHE A 128 13.25 9.72 13.70
C PHE A 128 11.76 9.48 13.49
N THR A 129 11.09 10.33 12.73
CA THR A 129 9.68 10.16 12.38
C THR A 129 9.54 10.06 10.87
N THR A 130 8.77 9.11 10.37
CA THR A 130 8.45 9.05 8.94
C THR A 130 7.47 10.18 8.58
N ALA A 131 7.61 10.74 7.37
CA ALA A 131 6.64 11.74 6.89
C ALA A 131 5.22 11.16 6.90
N LEU A 132 4.23 12.01 7.18
CA LEU A 132 2.81 11.63 7.22
C LEU A 132 2.14 11.71 5.83
N THR A 133 2.87 12.08 4.78
CA THR A 133 2.31 12.30 3.44
C THR A 133 1.94 10.96 2.76
N PRO A 134 0.65 10.71 2.47
CA PRO A 134 0.22 9.54 1.70
C PRO A 134 0.56 9.68 0.20
N PRO A 135 0.54 8.58 -0.58
CA PRO A 135 0.29 7.21 -0.14
C PRO A 135 1.51 6.56 0.51
N ARG A 136 1.28 5.48 1.26
CA ARG A 136 2.36 4.60 1.72
C ARG A 136 2.64 3.55 0.64
N TRP A 137 3.60 3.86 -0.24
CA TRP A 137 4.15 2.90 -1.20
C TRP A 137 4.81 1.72 -0.49
N ILE A 138 4.64 0.52 -1.03
CA ILE A 138 5.19 -0.72 -0.48
C ILE A 138 6.09 -1.37 -1.52
N GLY A 139 7.38 -1.50 -1.20
CA GLY A 139 8.32 -2.24 -2.02
C GLY A 139 8.11 -3.73 -1.80
N VAL A 140 7.69 -4.44 -2.84
CA VAL A 140 7.53 -5.91 -2.83
C VAL A 140 8.28 -6.47 -4.03
N GLY A 141 9.26 -7.34 -3.76
CA GLY A 141 10.09 -7.92 -4.82
C GLY A 141 9.27 -8.61 -5.91
N GLY A 142 9.46 -8.17 -7.16
CA GLY A 142 8.79 -8.72 -8.35
C GLY A 142 7.43 -8.12 -8.66
N LEU A 143 6.90 -7.23 -7.80
CA LEU A 143 5.60 -6.60 -7.98
C LEU A 143 5.72 -5.09 -8.26
N SER A 144 4.70 -4.56 -8.90
CA SER A 144 4.52 -3.15 -9.24
C SER A 144 3.23 -2.62 -8.64
N ASN A 145 3.14 -1.29 -8.50
CA ASN A 145 1.90 -0.59 -8.13
C ASN A 145 1.38 -0.97 -6.73
N VAL A 146 2.25 -1.44 -5.84
CA VAL A 146 1.85 -1.88 -4.50
C VAL A 146 1.83 -0.73 -3.51
N ARG A 147 0.70 -0.53 -2.85
CA ARG A 147 0.55 0.48 -1.80
C ARG A 147 -0.49 0.07 -0.76
N ASP A 148 -0.27 0.55 0.45
CA ASP A 148 -1.26 0.54 1.53
C ASP A 148 -2.27 1.67 1.28
N ILE A 149 -3.57 1.40 1.40
CA ILE A 149 -4.60 2.45 1.28
C ILE A 149 -4.70 3.30 2.55
N GLY A 150 -4.01 2.92 3.62
CA GLY A 150 -3.96 3.68 4.86
C GLY A 150 -3.10 4.94 4.78
N GLY A 151 -3.34 5.84 5.72
CA GLY A 151 -2.63 7.12 5.88
C GLY A 151 -3.32 8.32 5.22
N TRP A 152 -4.31 8.11 4.36
CA TRP A 152 -5.10 9.22 3.81
C TRP A 152 -5.92 9.93 4.89
N PRO A 153 -5.93 11.27 4.92
CA PRO A 153 -6.70 12.03 5.89
C PRO A 153 -8.20 11.92 5.62
N LEU A 154 -8.98 11.93 6.69
CA LEU A 154 -10.44 11.89 6.68
C LEU A 154 -11.00 13.09 7.48
N PRO A 155 -12.27 13.47 7.27
CA PRO A 155 -12.92 14.51 8.07
C PRO A 155 -12.83 14.24 9.59
N GLY A 156 -12.73 15.32 10.36
CA GLY A 156 -12.68 15.22 11.83
C GLY A 156 -11.33 14.80 12.41
N GLY A 157 -10.24 14.93 11.64
CA GLY A 157 -8.87 14.62 12.09
C GLY A 157 -8.49 13.15 11.99
N LYS A 158 -9.42 12.29 11.55
CA LYS A 158 -9.20 10.86 11.36
C LYS A 158 -8.33 10.57 10.13
N ARG A 159 -7.94 9.32 9.99
CA ARG A 159 -7.28 8.77 8.79
C ARG A 159 -7.75 7.37 8.48
N ILE A 160 -7.50 6.92 7.25
CA ILE A 160 -7.61 5.50 6.91
C ILE A 160 -6.49 4.75 7.66
N ARG A 161 -6.85 3.69 8.38
CA ARG A 161 -5.93 2.89 9.19
C ARG A 161 -4.89 2.19 8.31
N GLN A 162 -3.62 2.36 8.67
CA GLN A 162 -2.50 1.72 7.96
C GLN A 162 -2.39 0.23 8.26
N GLY A 163 -1.88 -0.53 7.29
CA GLY A 163 -1.50 -1.93 7.44
C GLY A 163 -2.65 -2.94 7.32
N LEU A 164 -3.84 -2.49 6.92
CA LEU A 164 -5.02 -3.37 6.83
C LEU A 164 -5.38 -3.75 5.39
N VAL A 165 -5.30 -2.82 4.43
CA VAL A 165 -5.68 -3.09 3.05
C VAL A 165 -4.60 -2.58 2.12
N PHE A 166 -4.05 -3.49 1.34
CA PHE A 166 -3.03 -3.24 0.34
C PHE A 166 -3.63 -3.50 -1.04
N ARG A 167 -3.24 -2.68 -2.02
CA ARG A 167 -3.57 -2.88 -3.44
C ARG A 167 -2.29 -3.08 -4.24
N GLY A 168 -2.35 -3.86 -5.32
CA GLY A 168 -1.19 -4.07 -6.19
C GLY A 168 -1.49 -4.91 -7.43
N CYS A 169 -0.46 -5.20 -8.22
CA CYS A 169 -0.55 -6.11 -9.35
C CYS A 169 -0.67 -7.58 -8.91
N GLU A 170 -1.00 -8.46 -9.85
CA GLU A 170 -0.98 -9.92 -9.61
C GLU A 170 0.42 -10.45 -9.26
N MET A 171 0.50 -11.73 -8.89
CA MET A 171 1.73 -12.33 -8.37
C MET A 171 2.29 -13.49 -9.20
N GLU A 172 1.57 -14.03 -10.19
CA GLU A 172 1.97 -15.30 -10.84
C GLU A 172 2.12 -15.31 -12.37
N PHE A 173 1.42 -14.47 -13.16
CA PHE A 173 1.49 -14.54 -14.63
C PHE A 173 2.31 -13.39 -15.23
N HIS A 174 1.78 -12.16 -15.19
CA HIS A 174 2.44 -11.03 -15.84
C HIS A 174 3.43 -10.28 -14.94
N HIS A 175 3.29 -10.50 -13.63
CA HIS A 175 4.26 -10.24 -12.59
C HIS A 175 4.54 -11.55 -11.88
N ILE A 176 5.77 -11.71 -11.40
CA ILE A 176 6.19 -12.91 -10.69
C ILE A 176 6.78 -12.44 -9.37
N ILE A 177 6.06 -12.70 -8.27
CA ILE A 177 6.53 -12.36 -6.94
C ILE A 177 7.83 -13.14 -6.63
N THR A 178 8.84 -12.44 -6.13
CA THR A 178 10.10 -13.06 -5.73
C THR A 178 10.01 -13.66 -4.33
N ALA A 179 10.98 -14.47 -3.92
CA ALA A 179 11.06 -14.96 -2.55
C ALA A 179 11.13 -13.82 -1.51
N SER A 180 11.86 -12.73 -1.82
CA SER A 180 11.88 -11.54 -0.96
C SER A 180 10.55 -10.80 -0.94
N GLY A 181 9.82 -10.76 -2.06
CA GLY A 181 8.46 -10.24 -2.12
C GLY A 181 7.50 -11.05 -1.24
N LYS A 182 7.56 -12.38 -1.30
CA LYS A 182 6.78 -13.26 -0.41
C LYS A 182 7.09 -12.99 1.05
N ASN A 183 8.38 -12.89 1.42
CA ASN A 183 8.77 -12.55 2.80
C ASN A 183 8.21 -11.19 3.24
N THR A 184 8.19 -10.22 2.34
CA THR A 184 7.61 -8.90 2.63
C THR A 184 6.11 -9.04 2.95
N LEU A 185 5.33 -9.68 2.09
CA LEU A 185 3.89 -9.81 2.29
C LEU A 185 3.56 -10.70 3.51
N LEU A 186 4.23 -11.86 3.65
CA LEU A 186 3.94 -12.84 4.69
C LEU A 186 4.45 -12.47 6.07
N HIS A 187 5.67 -11.92 6.17
CA HIS A 187 6.35 -11.75 7.46
C HIS A 187 6.46 -10.29 7.89
N ASP A 188 6.68 -9.37 6.96
CA ASP A 188 6.72 -7.94 7.33
C ASP A 188 5.34 -7.33 7.45
N LEU A 189 4.42 -7.70 6.56
CA LEU A 189 3.05 -7.17 6.52
C LEU A 189 2.02 -8.13 7.12
N ASN A 190 2.39 -9.38 7.43
CA ASN A 190 1.52 -10.39 8.03
C ASN A 190 0.23 -10.61 7.23
N MET A 191 0.35 -10.65 5.90
CA MET A 191 -0.78 -10.80 4.99
C MET A 191 -1.62 -12.04 5.34
N LYS A 192 -2.94 -11.90 5.30
CA LYS A 192 -3.87 -13.01 5.60
C LYS A 192 -4.79 -13.36 4.46
N THR A 193 -5.27 -12.36 3.72
CA THR A 193 -6.21 -12.57 2.63
C THR A 193 -5.63 -12.06 1.32
N ASP A 194 -5.77 -12.89 0.29
CA ASP A 194 -5.44 -12.59 -1.09
C ASP A 194 -6.73 -12.53 -1.90
N LEU A 195 -7.13 -11.33 -2.31
CA LEU A 195 -8.36 -11.07 -3.04
C LEU A 195 -8.02 -10.79 -4.51
N ASP A 196 -8.19 -11.82 -5.33
CA ASP A 196 -7.96 -11.78 -6.77
C ASP A 196 -9.25 -11.42 -7.50
N LEU A 197 -9.20 -10.33 -8.26
CA LEU A 197 -10.32 -9.75 -8.97
C LEU A 197 -10.43 -10.22 -10.43
N ARG A 198 -9.63 -11.22 -10.84
CA ARG A 198 -9.48 -11.61 -12.25
C ARG A 198 -10.44 -12.71 -12.70
N GLY A 199 -11.17 -12.47 -13.78
CA GLY A 199 -12.01 -13.50 -14.42
C GLY A 199 -11.18 -14.58 -15.09
N GLU A 200 -10.07 -14.20 -15.74
CA GLU A 200 -9.17 -15.08 -16.46
C GLU A 200 -8.42 -16.10 -15.57
N ALA A 201 -8.38 -15.84 -14.26
CA ALA A 201 -7.79 -16.73 -13.25
C ALA A 201 -8.73 -17.88 -12.86
N VAL A 202 -10.04 -17.78 -13.11
CA VAL A 202 -11.02 -18.82 -12.79
C VAL A 202 -10.65 -20.13 -13.50
N GLY A 203 -10.49 -21.19 -12.69
CA GLY A 203 -10.09 -22.52 -13.17
C GLY A 203 -8.61 -22.69 -13.48
N LYS A 204 -7.81 -21.61 -13.42
CA LYS A 204 -6.33 -21.65 -13.62
C LYS A 204 -5.56 -21.44 -12.32
N VAL A 205 -6.10 -20.62 -11.42
CA VAL A 205 -5.53 -20.31 -10.11
C VAL A 205 -6.48 -20.85 -9.05
N THR A 206 -5.98 -21.73 -8.19
CA THR A 206 -6.79 -22.40 -7.16
C THR A 206 -6.33 -22.08 -5.74
N CYS A 207 -5.17 -21.42 -5.59
CA CYS A 207 -4.63 -20.97 -4.32
C CYS A 207 -3.79 -19.70 -4.51
N SER A 208 -3.53 -18.98 -3.41
CA SER A 208 -2.69 -17.80 -3.42
C SER A 208 -1.25 -18.14 -3.80
N ALA A 209 -0.62 -17.27 -4.60
CA ALA A 209 0.81 -17.33 -4.89
C ALA A 209 1.69 -17.22 -3.62
N LEU A 210 1.14 -16.71 -2.52
CA LEU A 210 1.81 -16.58 -1.23
C LEU A 210 1.89 -17.90 -0.45
N GLY A 211 1.04 -18.87 -0.76
CA GLY A 211 1.05 -20.18 -0.12
C GLY A 211 -0.33 -20.62 0.39
N PRO A 212 -0.44 -21.87 0.88
CA PRO A 212 -1.71 -22.49 1.24
C PRO A 212 -2.35 -21.91 2.51
N ASP A 213 -1.57 -21.23 3.36
CA ASP A 213 -2.06 -20.66 4.63
C ASP A 213 -2.80 -19.31 4.43
N ILE A 214 -2.75 -18.74 3.23
CA ILE A 214 -3.45 -17.51 2.89
C ILE A 214 -4.88 -17.81 2.52
N HIS A 215 -5.80 -17.04 3.10
CA HIS A 215 -7.20 -17.06 2.72
C HIS A 215 -7.35 -16.48 1.30
N PHE A 216 -7.37 -17.37 0.31
CA PHE A 216 -7.51 -16.99 -1.10
C PHE A 216 -8.99 -16.80 -1.47
N CYS A 217 -9.31 -15.63 -2.00
CA CYS A 217 -10.63 -15.24 -2.48
C CYS A 217 -10.52 -14.85 -3.95
N LEU A 218 -10.97 -15.72 -4.86
CA LEU A 218 -11.08 -15.40 -6.28
C LEU A 218 -12.51 -14.90 -6.58
N ILE A 219 -12.66 -13.58 -6.74
CA ILE A 219 -13.95 -12.95 -7.03
C ILE A 219 -13.76 -12.04 -8.25
N PRO A 220 -14.03 -12.54 -9.46
CA PRO A 220 -13.97 -11.74 -10.68
C PRO A 220 -14.90 -10.54 -10.60
N VAL A 221 -14.36 -9.36 -10.93
CA VAL A 221 -15.15 -8.12 -11.02
C VAL A 221 -14.87 -7.41 -12.33
N LYS A 222 -15.83 -6.60 -12.77
CA LYS A 222 -15.61 -5.62 -13.83
C LYS A 222 -14.94 -4.34 -13.29
N ALA A 223 -14.51 -3.46 -14.19
CA ALA A 223 -13.94 -2.15 -13.84
C ALA A 223 -14.92 -1.02 -14.18
N TYR A 224 -14.67 0.16 -13.62
CA TYR A 224 -15.36 1.41 -13.93
C TYR A 224 -16.88 1.31 -13.78
N ASP A 225 -17.64 1.91 -14.68
CA ASP A 225 -19.11 1.90 -14.71
C ASP A 225 -19.68 0.50 -14.86
N GLU A 226 -18.99 -0.42 -15.54
CA GLU A 226 -19.47 -1.80 -15.69
C GLU A 226 -19.57 -2.53 -14.33
N PHE A 227 -18.71 -2.23 -13.36
CA PHE A 227 -18.79 -2.75 -12.00
C PHE A 227 -20.08 -2.34 -11.28
N MET A 228 -20.73 -1.28 -11.75
CA MET A 228 -21.96 -0.73 -11.19
C MET A 228 -23.23 -1.22 -11.91
N SER A 229 -23.08 -2.08 -12.93
CA SER A 229 -24.19 -2.68 -13.64
C SER A 229 -25.03 -3.59 -12.73
N ASP A 230 -26.32 -3.76 -13.05
CA ASP A 230 -27.21 -4.61 -12.26
C ASP A 230 -26.71 -6.06 -12.12
N SER A 231 -26.02 -6.58 -13.15
CA SER A 231 -25.41 -7.91 -13.11
C SER A 231 -24.24 -8.04 -12.12
N GLU A 232 -23.58 -6.94 -11.77
CA GLU A 232 -22.41 -6.95 -10.86
C GLU A 232 -22.79 -6.63 -9.41
N LYS A 233 -24.03 -6.21 -9.13
CA LYS A 233 -24.45 -5.82 -7.77
C LYS A 233 -24.25 -6.93 -6.73
N ASP A 234 -24.59 -8.17 -7.07
CA ASP A 234 -24.38 -9.30 -6.16
C ASP A 234 -22.90 -9.61 -5.92
N VAL A 235 -22.05 -9.42 -6.93
CA VAL A 235 -20.59 -9.57 -6.82
C VAL A 235 -20.03 -8.46 -5.93
N CYS A 236 -20.43 -7.21 -6.18
CA CYS A 236 -20.07 -6.05 -5.37
C CYS A 236 -20.41 -6.28 -3.88
N ARG A 237 -21.63 -6.73 -3.59
CA ARG A 237 -22.07 -7.08 -2.23
C ARG A 237 -21.17 -8.12 -1.58
N LYS A 238 -20.88 -9.23 -2.27
CA LYS A 238 -20.01 -10.29 -1.75
C LYS A 238 -18.61 -9.78 -1.41
N VAL A 239 -18.02 -8.97 -2.29
CA VAL A 239 -16.69 -8.37 -2.06
C VAL A 239 -16.71 -7.48 -0.82
N PHE A 240 -17.67 -6.56 -0.71
CA PHE A 240 -17.74 -5.63 0.42
C PHE A 240 -18.03 -6.32 1.76
N GLN A 241 -18.76 -7.44 1.76
CA GLN A 241 -18.98 -8.24 2.96
C GLN A 241 -17.69 -8.84 3.54
N LEU A 242 -16.66 -9.11 2.71
CA LEU A 242 -15.36 -9.57 3.20
C LEU A 242 -14.71 -8.55 4.15
N PHE A 243 -14.91 -7.26 3.91
CA PHE A 243 -14.35 -6.18 4.73
C PHE A 243 -14.98 -6.07 6.13
N THR A 244 -16.09 -6.78 6.38
CA THR A 244 -16.78 -6.74 7.69
C THR A 244 -16.16 -7.67 8.73
N ASP A 245 -15.40 -8.70 8.31
CA ASP A 245 -14.76 -9.65 9.21
C ASP A 245 -13.31 -9.27 9.49
N LYS A 246 -13.02 -8.92 10.75
CA LYS A 246 -11.67 -8.58 11.23
C LYS A 246 -10.64 -9.70 10.99
N LYS A 247 -11.07 -10.96 10.85
CA LYS A 247 -10.17 -12.10 10.62
C LYS A 247 -9.51 -12.09 9.25
N ASN A 248 -10.13 -11.46 8.25
CA ASN A 248 -9.60 -11.37 6.90
C ASN A 248 -8.44 -10.37 6.76
N TYR A 249 -8.23 -9.49 7.76
CA TYR A 249 -7.19 -8.47 7.66
C TYR A 249 -5.82 -8.98 8.12
N PRO A 250 -4.73 -8.62 7.40
CA PRO A 250 -4.69 -7.72 6.25
C PRO A 250 -5.03 -8.35 4.88
N PHE A 251 -5.54 -7.53 3.97
CA PHE A 251 -5.87 -7.88 2.58
C PHE A 251 -4.78 -7.43 1.60
N TYR A 252 -4.46 -8.29 0.63
CA TYR A 252 -3.81 -7.93 -0.62
C TYR A 252 -4.85 -8.04 -1.74
N ILE A 253 -5.22 -6.91 -2.35
CA ILE A 253 -6.27 -6.84 -3.37
C ILE A 253 -5.61 -6.54 -4.70
N HIS A 254 -5.84 -7.41 -5.69
CA HIS A 254 -5.18 -7.27 -6.98
C HIS A 254 -6.05 -7.64 -8.16
N CYS A 255 -5.63 -7.14 -9.32
CA CYS A 255 -6.04 -7.62 -10.62
C CYS A 255 -4.77 -7.87 -11.43
N TRP A 256 -4.77 -7.70 -12.75
CA TRP A 256 -3.53 -7.77 -13.51
C TRP A 256 -2.55 -6.66 -13.07
N GLY A 257 -2.91 -5.39 -13.26
CA GLY A 257 -2.01 -4.27 -12.95
C GLY A 257 -2.21 -3.59 -11.59
N GLY A 258 -3.19 -4.02 -10.81
CA GLY A 258 -3.63 -3.27 -9.62
C GLY A 258 -4.22 -1.91 -9.96
N ALA A 259 -4.66 -1.76 -11.22
CA ALA A 259 -4.98 -0.50 -11.85
C ALA A 259 -6.51 -0.29 -11.91
N ASP A 260 -7.17 -0.97 -12.84
CA ASP A 260 -8.54 -0.64 -13.25
C ASP A 260 -9.61 -1.33 -12.37
N ARG A 261 -9.67 -2.67 -12.36
CA ARG A 261 -10.57 -3.45 -11.48
C ARG A 261 -10.32 -3.14 -10.00
N THR A 262 -9.05 -3.25 -9.58
CA THR A 262 -8.63 -2.90 -8.20
C THR A 262 -8.88 -1.43 -7.91
N GLY A 263 -8.59 -0.52 -8.84
CA GLY A 263 -8.83 0.91 -8.63
C GLY A 263 -10.30 1.26 -8.45
N THR A 264 -11.19 0.62 -9.20
CA THR A 264 -12.64 0.81 -9.08
C THR A 264 -13.12 0.38 -7.68
N LEU A 265 -12.71 -0.80 -7.23
CA LEU A 265 -13.07 -1.31 -5.90
C LEU A 265 -12.50 -0.43 -4.78
N ILE A 266 -11.21 -0.08 -4.85
CA ILE A 266 -10.54 0.75 -3.84
C ILE A 266 -11.12 2.16 -3.81
N PHE A 267 -11.48 2.73 -4.96
CA PHE A 267 -12.15 4.02 -5.03
C PHE A 267 -13.45 4.01 -4.22
N LEU A 268 -14.31 3.03 -4.45
CA LEU A 268 -15.59 2.92 -3.74
C LEU A 268 -15.39 2.66 -2.23
N LEU A 269 -14.41 1.82 -1.87
CA LEU A 269 -14.05 1.57 -0.48
C LEU A 269 -13.58 2.86 0.22
N CYS A 270 -12.63 3.59 -0.36
CA CYS A 270 -12.13 4.83 0.20
C CYS A 270 -13.22 5.93 0.24
N ALA A 271 -14.11 5.96 -0.75
CA ALA A 271 -15.22 6.89 -0.79
C ALA A 271 -16.16 6.70 0.41
N ILE A 272 -16.52 5.46 0.77
CA ILE A 272 -17.35 5.24 1.97
C ILE A 272 -16.60 5.51 3.29
N LEU A 273 -15.27 5.48 3.29
CA LEU A 273 -14.47 5.89 4.45
C LEU A 273 -14.44 7.43 4.63
N GLY A 274 -14.88 8.18 3.63
CA GLY A 274 -14.96 9.64 3.68
C GLY A 274 -13.73 10.36 3.12
N MET A 275 -12.88 9.67 2.35
CA MET A 275 -11.72 10.25 1.69
C MET A 275 -12.14 11.38 0.74
N ALA A 276 -11.40 12.48 0.72
CA ALA A 276 -11.73 13.63 -0.10
C ALA A 276 -11.71 13.30 -1.59
N GLU A 277 -12.58 13.93 -2.38
CA GLU A 277 -12.73 13.65 -3.81
C GLU A 277 -11.41 13.75 -4.59
N ASN A 278 -10.64 14.82 -4.38
CA ASN A 278 -9.36 14.98 -5.05
C ASN A 278 -8.33 13.92 -4.67
N ASP A 279 -8.39 13.41 -3.44
CA ASP A 279 -7.51 12.34 -2.98
C ASP A 279 -7.94 11.00 -3.59
N LEU A 280 -9.25 10.72 -3.71
CA LEU A 280 -9.76 9.55 -4.44
C LEU A 280 -9.26 9.52 -5.88
N TYR A 281 -9.27 10.68 -6.53
CA TYR A 281 -8.80 10.81 -7.91
C TYR A 281 -7.29 10.63 -7.97
N LEU A 282 -6.55 11.20 -7.00
CA LEU A 282 -5.11 11.05 -6.92
C LEU A 282 -4.69 9.59 -6.69
N ASP A 283 -5.31 8.84 -5.78
CA ASP A 283 -4.99 7.41 -5.57
C ASP A 283 -5.20 6.57 -6.84
N TYR A 284 -6.26 6.85 -7.60
CA TYR A 284 -6.46 6.26 -8.91
C TYR A 284 -5.31 6.61 -9.88
N GLU A 285 -5.02 7.90 -10.02
CA GLU A 285 -4.02 8.42 -10.95
C GLU A 285 -2.60 7.95 -10.62
N LEU A 286 -2.25 7.73 -9.35
CA LEU A 286 -0.92 7.24 -8.91
C LEU A 286 -0.52 5.92 -9.57
N THR A 287 -1.48 5.15 -10.10
CA THR A 287 -1.24 4.00 -10.97
C THR A 287 -0.37 4.34 -12.20
N SER A 288 -0.38 5.59 -12.65
CA SER A 288 0.44 6.07 -13.78
C SER A 288 1.95 6.00 -13.53
N LEU A 289 2.36 5.88 -12.26
CA LEU A 289 3.76 5.64 -11.92
C LEU A 289 4.17 4.18 -12.12
N SER A 290 3.22 3.27 -12.33
CA SER A 290 3.50 1.86 -12.62
C SER A 290 3.83 1.64 -14.09
N ILE A 291 4.28 0.43 -14.39
CA ILE A 291 4.55 -0.03 -15.76
C ILE A 291 3.31 -0.13 -16.64
N TRP A 292 2.10 0.14 -16.15
CA TRP A 292 0.88 -0.12 -16.93
C TRP A 292 0.41 1.06 -17.77
N GLY A 293 1.12 2.19 -17.71
CA GLY A 293 0.78 3.40 -18.44
C GLY A 293 -0.17 4.31 -17.67
N GLU A 294 -0.48 5.45 -18.29
CA GLU A 294 -1.18 6.55 -17.65
C GLU A 294 -2.64 6.24 -17.29
N ARG A 295 -3.03 6.61 -16.07
CA ARG A 295 -4.42 6.69 -15.57
C ARG A 295 -4.70 8.15 -15.28
N SER A 296 -5.69 8.70 -15.98
CA SER A 296 -6.10 10.09 -15.85
C SER A 296 -7.56 10.18 -15.44
N ARG A 297 -7.86 11.09 -14.51
CA ARG A 297 -9.26 11.43 -14.17
C ARG A 297 -10.04 11.94 -15.37
N ASN A 298 -9.38 12.42 -16.44
CA ASN A 298 -10.01 12.93 -17.65
C ASN A 298 -10.23 11.84 -18.72
N SER A 299 -9.85 10.59 -18.46
CA SER A 299 -10.06 9.49 -19.41
C SER A 299 -11.56 9.14 -19.56
N GLU A 300 -11.95 8.66 -20.75
CA GLU A 300 -13.33 8.28 -21.04
C GLU A 300 -13.89 7.26 -20.04
N LEU A 301 -13.08 6.25 -19.66
CA LEU A 301 -13.47 5.22 -18.70
C LEU A 301 -13.71 5.78 -17.30
N PHE A 302 -12.83 6.65 -16.81
CA PHE A 302 -13.01 7.25 -15.49
C PHE A 302 -14.19 8.22 -15.46
N GLN A 303 -14.39 9.01 -16.52
CA GLN A 303 -15.54 9.90 -16.65
C GLN A 303 -16.86 9.13 -16.77
N ALA A 304 -16.88 8.00 -17.49
CA ALA A 304 -18.04 7.10 -17.53
C ALA A 304 -18.37 6.55 -16.13
N PHE A 305 -17.36 6.15 -15.36
CA PHE A 305 -17.52 5.72 -13.97
C PHE A 305 -18.12 6.80 -13.07
N LEU A 306 -17.59 8.04 -13.11
CA LEU A 306 -18.16 9.15 -12.35
C LEU A 306 -19.61 9.46 -12.78
N LYS A 307 -19.89 9.43 -14.08
CA LYS A 307 -21.24 9.62 -14.62
C LYS A 307 -22.21 8.52 -14.16
N ALA A 308 -21.74 7.28 -14.03
CA ALA A 308 -22.56 6.19 -13.49
C ALA A 308 -22.92 6.43 -12.01
N LEU A 309 -22.03 7.07 -11.23
CA LEU A 309 -22.32 7.48 -9.85
C LEU A 309 -23.40 8.58 -9.77
N ASP A 310 -23.55 9.42 -10.78
CA ASP A 310 -24.59 10.47 -10.82
C ASP A 310 -26.03 9.90 -10.86
N ALA A 311 -26.19 8.62 -11.18
CA ALA A 311 -27.49 7.94 -11.11
C ALA A 311 -27.95 7.69 -9.66
N TYR A 312 -27.09 7.87 -8.66
CA TYR A 312 -27.37 7.63 -7.25
C TYR A 312 -27.51 8.97 -6.51
N PRO A 313 -28.41 9.05 -5.49
CA PRO A 313 -28.62 10.29 -4.77
C PRO A 313 -27.37 10.71 -3.97
N GLY A 314 -27.17 12.00 -3.80
CA GLY A 314 -26.07 12.58 -3.02
C GLY A 314 -25.43 13.78 -3.69
N ASP A 315 -24.91 14.71 -2.89
CA ASP A 315 -24.23 15.92 -3.35
C ASP A 315 -22.73 15.67 -3.60
N THR A 316 -22.16 14.68 -2.92
CA THR A 316 -20.73 14.33 -3.01
C THR A 316 -20.53 12.95 -3.63
N VAL A 317 -19.36 12.72 -4.22
CA VAL A 317 -18.98 11.40 -4.74
C VAL A 317 -19.07 10.32 -3.66
N ASN A 318 -18.71 10.64 -2.40
CA ASN A 318 -18.81 9.73 -1.26
C ASN A 318 -20.26 9.28 -1.01
N GLN A 319 -21.21 10.22 -1.01
CA GLN A 319 -22.63 9.92 -0.80
C GLN A 319 -23.20 9.08 -1.95
N LYS A 320 -22.85 9.42 -3.19
CA LYS A 320 -23.25 8.66 -4.39
C LYS A 320 -22.71 7.24 -4.35
N SER A 321 -21.44 7.06 -4.01
CA SER A 321 -20.80 5.73 -3.84
C SER A 321 -21.47 4.91 -2.74
N GLU A 322 -21.76 5.51 -1.58
CA GLU A 322 -22.49 4.84 -0.50
C GLU A 322 -23.88 4.39 -0.93
N ASN A 323 -24.62 5.25 -1.64
CA ASN A 323 -25.96 4.90 -2.12
C ASN A 323 -25.94 3.85 -3.24
N PHE A 324 -24.90 3.84 -4.08
CA PHE A 324 -24.65 2.72 -4.99
C PHE A 324 -24.47 1.40 -4.22
N LEU A 325 -23.59 1.37 -3.22
CA LEU A 325 -23.35 0.16 -2.42
C LEU A 325 -24.62 -0.31 -1.69
N ARG A 326 -25.42 0.62 -1.15
CA ARG A 326 -26.72 0.26 -0.56
C ARG A 326 -27.68 -0.32 -1.59
N SER A 327 -27.69 0.20 -2.82
CA SER A 327 -28.49 -0.36 -3.93
C SER A 327 -28.02 -1.75 -4.36
N ALA A 328 -26.74 -2.06 -4.18
CA ALA A 328 -26.17 -3.39 -4.40
C ALA A 328 -26.48 -4.37 -3.24
N GLY A 329 -27.14 -3.90 -2.18
CA GLY A 329 -27.58 -4.70 -1.04
C GLY A 329 -26.60 -4.76 0.13
N ILE A 330 -25.59 -3.88 0.19
CA ILE A 330 -24.77 -3.70 1.39
C ILE A 330 -25.59 -2.95 2.45
N MET A 331 -25.67 -3.51 3.65
CA MET A 331 -26.43 -2.95 4.76
C MET A 331 -25.71 -1.78 5.42
N GLU A 332 -26.48 -0.84 5.96
CA GLU A 332 -25.95 0.30 6.73
C GLU A 332 -25.01 -0.13 7.86
N GLN A 333 -25.34 -1.24 8.54
CA GLN A 333 -24.53 -1.78 9.62
C GLN A 333 -23.19 -2.36 9.12
N GLU A 334 -23.15 -2.92 7.91
CA GLU A 334 -21.93 -3.41 7.29
C GLU A 334 -21.01 -2.22 6.95
N LEU A 335 -21.55 -1.16 6.34
CA LEU A 335 -20.80 0.07 6.06
C LEU A 335 -20.21 0.70 7.33
N LYS A 336 -21.00 0.78 8.42
CA LYS A 336 -20.51 1.24 9.74
C LYS A 336 -19.41 0.36 10.29
N THR A 337 -19.51 -0.95 10.12
CA THR A 337 -18.49 -1.91 10.56
C THR A 337 -17.18 -1.71 9.79
N ILE A 338 -17.26 -1.56 8.46
CA ILE A 338 -16.10 -1.27 7.61
C ILE A 338 -15.40 0.01 8.06
N ARG A 339 -16.15 1.10 8.27
CA ARG A 339 -15.59 2.37 8.80
C ARG A 339 -14.93 2.20 10.16
N SER A 340 -15.56 1.47 11.08
CA SER A 340 -15.00 1.20 12.42
C SER A 340 -13.68 0.41 12.35
N ILE A 341 -13.55 -0.50 11.39
CA ILE A 341 -12.34 -1.29 11.18
C ILE A 341 -11.24 -0.47 10.49
N LEU A 342 -11.58 0.31 9.47
CA LEU A 342 -10.60 0.92 8.56
C LEU A 342 -10.30 2.39 8.86
N THR A 343 -10.87 2.99 9.89
CA THR A 343 -10.52 4.36 10.30
C THR A 343 -9.85 4.36 11.66
N GLU A 344 -8.94 5.31 11.88
CA GLU A 344 -8.30 5.58 13.15
C GLU A 344 -8.21 7.08 13.39
N ASP A 345 -7.97 7.46 14.63
CA ASP A 345 -7.81 8.85 15.05
C ASP A 345 -6.42 9.40 14.68
#